data_AF-A0A498Q6Z2-F1
#
_entry.id   AF-A0A498Q6Z2-F1
#
_cell.length_a   1.000
_cell.length_b   1.000
_cell.length_c   1.000
_cell.angle_alpha   90.00
_cell.angle_beta   90.00
_cell.angle_gamma   90.00
#
_symmetry.space_group_name_H-M   'P 1'
#
loop_
_entity.id
_entity.type
_entity.pdbx_description
1 polymer ?
#
loop_
_entity_poly.entity_id
_entity_poly.type
_entity_poly.pdbx_seq_one_letter_code
_entity_poly.pdbx_strand_id
1 'polypeptide(L)'
;MGRAQVIHVIRQIGALAVAAVTATSTLNAYRPLARNGFPSLWSWIFGLVVTEFPLPTLASQVGGLALTARRLTRPVRAISWLVAAISAAGLLNFSRSGHRANVPLAAALDSGLGTGRRTDSDGLWRRAAGGGTAKTPGPLRMLRIYRDYAHDGDISYGEYGRANHLDIWRRPDLDRSGKAPVLFQIHGGAWTTGNKRGQAHPLMSHLAELGWISVAINYRHSPRNTWPDHIVDVKRALAWVKEHISEYGGDPDFIAITGGSAGGHLSSLAALTPNDPQFQPGFEDADTRVQAAVPFYGVYDFTRFDDAMHPMMPALLVKSVLKQRPAAGLEPFTTASPVNHVSADAPPFFVLHGRNDSLVPVEQARAFVAALRDVSTQPVVYAELPLTQHAFDIFGSVRAARAAIAVEQFLAEIYAKRHR
;
A
#
# COMPACT_ATOMS: atom_id res chain seq x y z
N MET A 1 -38.97 -10.25 -36.08
CA MET A 1 -37.57 -10.74 -36.05
C MET A 1 -37.58 -12.13 -35.41
N GLY A 2 -37.01 -13.15 -36.06
CA GLY A 2 -37.00 -14.52 -35.49
C GLY A 2 -36.03 -14.66 -34.31
N ARG A 3 -36.32 -15.55 -33.35
CA ARG A 3 -35.50 -15.79 -32.14
C ARG A 3 -34.01 -16.01 -32.44
N ALA A 4 -33.68 -16.70 -33.53
CA ALA A 4 -32.30 -16.92 -33.98
C ALA A 4 -31.58 -15.64 -34.44
N GLN A 5 -32.28 -14.73 -35.11
CA GLN A 5 -31.75 -13.46 -35.57
C GLN A 5 -31.50 -12.50 -34.39
N VAL A 6 -32.40 -12.50 -33.40
CA VAL A 6 -32.23 -11.77 -32.14
C VAL A 6 -30.98 -12.26 -31.40
N ILE A 7 -30.83 -13.59 -31.25
CA ILE A 7 -29.65 -14.19 -30.60
C ILE A 7 -28.36 -13.86 -31.37
N HIS A 8 -28.38 -13.85 -32.70
CA HIS A 8 -27.21 -13.49 -33.51
C HIS A 8 -26.78 -12.04 -33.29
N VAL A 9 -27.73 -11.09 -33.30
CA VAL A 9 -27.46 -9.67 -33.05
C VAL A 9 -26.93 -9.45 -31.64
N ILE A 10 -27.54 -10.06 -30.62
CA ILE A 10 -27.08 -9.97 -29.22
C ILE A 10 -25.63 -10.45 -29.10
N ARG A 11 -25.23 -11.51 -29.81
CA ARG A 11 -23.84 -11.99 -29.82
C ARG A 11 -22.87 -10.99 -30.46
N GLN A 12 -23.25 -10.32 -31.54
CA GLN A 12 -22.39 -9.30 -32.17
C GLN A 12 -22.19 -8.10 -31.22
N ILE A 13 -23.27 -7.61 -30.63
CA ILE A 13 -23.25 -6.48 -29.68
C ILE A 13 -22.42 -6.85 -28.46
N GLY A 14 -22.62 -8.05 -27.90
CA GLY A 14 -21.87 -8.53 -26.74
C GLY A 14 -20.36 -8.59 -26.99
N ALA A 15 -19.92 -9.05 -28.17
CA ALA A 15 -18.49 -9.11 -28.49
C ALA A 15 -17.85 -7.73 -28.65
N LEU A 16 -18.55 -6.78 -29.26
CA LEU A 16 -18.10 -5.39 -29.35
C LEU A 16 -18.04 -4.72 -27.97
N ALA A 17 -19.04 -4.97 -27.12
CA ALA A 17 -19.07 -4.46 -25.75
C ALA A 17 -17.89 -4.99 -24.93
N VAL A 18 -17.60 -6.29 -24.98
CA VAL A 18 -16.45 -6.88 -24.26
C VAL A 18 -15.12 -6.29 -24.76
N ALA A 19 -14.93 -6.20 -26.08
CA ALA A 19 -13.72 -5.61 -26.65
C ALA A 19 -13.55 -4.14 -26.24
N ALA A 20 -14.64 -3.36 -26.27
CA ALA A 20 -14.67 -1.97 -25.83
C ALA A 20 -14.35 -1.84 -24.34
N VAL A 21 -14.92 -2.69 -23.47
CA VAL A 21 -14.64 -2.68 -22.03
C VAL A 21 -13.16 -2.93 -21.77
N THR A 22 -12.55 -3.96 -22.36
CA THR A 22 -11.12 -4.26 -22.11
C THR A 22 -10.20 -3.15 -22.61
N ALA A 23 -10.47 -2.59 -23.80
CA ALA A 23 -9.69 -1.48 -24.33
C ALA A 23 -9.85 -0.21 -23.48
N THR A 24 -11.08 0.07 -23.02
CA THR A 24 -11.37 1.21 -22.14
C THR A 24 -10.69 1.04 -20.79
N SER A 25 -10.69 -0.16 -20.19
CA SER A 25 -9.95 -0.46 -18.96
C SER A 25 -8.43 -0.28 -19.15
N THR A 26 -7.90 -0.68 -20.32
CA THR A 26 -6.49 -0.48 -20.66
C THR A 26 -6.14 1.00 -20.79
N LEU A 27 -6.95 1.78 -21.51
CA LEU A 27 -6.78 3.24 -21.61
C LEU A 27 -6.87 3.91 -20.23
N ASN A 28 -7.85 3.49 -19.43
CA ASN A 28 -8.08 4.00 -18.09
C ASN A 28 -6.87 3.79 -17.16
N ALA A 29 -6.15 2.68 -17.31
CA ALA A 29 -4.91 2.44 -16.57
C ALA A 29 -3.79 3.45 -16.95
N TYR A 30 -3.70 3.86 -18.22
CA TYR A 30 -2.74 4.88 -18.66
C TYR A 30 -3.13 6.27 -18.20
N ARG A 31 -4.41 6.59 -18.29
CA ARG A 31 -4.98 7.87 -17.86
C ARG A 31 -6.37 7.60 -17.28
N PRO A 32 -6.54 7.70 -15.94
CA PRO A 32 -7.83 7.52 -15.30
C PRO A 32 -8.91 8.34 -16.00
N LEU A 33 -9.94 7.67 -16.52
CA LEU A 33 -11.00 8.29 -17.34
C LEU A 33 -12.03 9.02 -16.48
N ALA A 34 -12.13 8.66 -15.21
CA ALA A 34 -12.90 9.38 -14.21
C ALA A 34 -12.03 9.67 -12.99
N ARG A 35 -12.06 10.93 -12.54
CA ARG A 35 -11.32 11.42 -11.37
C ARG A 35 -12.22 12.06 -10.32
N ASN A 36 -13.53 12.11 -10.56
CA ASN A 36 -14.50 12.80 -9.71
C ASN A 36 -15.71 11.88 -9.46
N GLY A 37 -16.28 11.95 -8.25
CA GLY A 37 -17.52 11.25 -7.88
C GLY A 37 -17.44 9.72 -7.97
N PHE A 38 -18.59 9.05 -7.89
CA PHE A 38 -18.67 7.58 -7.89
C PHE A 38 -17.97 6.86 -9.07
N PRO A 39 -17.95 7.39 -10.31
CA PRO A 39 -17.23 6.76 -11.42
C PRO A 39 -15.71 6.64 -11.21
N SER A 40 -15.10 7.49 -10.37
CA SER A 40 -13.67 7.40 -10.04
C SER A 40 -13.30 6.09 -9.36
N LEU A 41 -14.21 5.50 -8.58
CA LEU A 41 -13.98 4.22 -7.91
C LEU A 41 -13.87 3.08 -8.92
N TRP A 42 -14.69 3.10 -9.97
CA TRP A 42 -14.61 2.14 -11.06
C TRP A 42 -13.32 2.33 -11.87
N SER A 43 -12.99 3.58 -12.18
CA SER A 43 -11.71 3.94 -12.79
C SER A 43 -10.52 3.38 -12.00
N TRP A 44 -10.53 3.52 -10.67
CA TRP A 44 -9.51 2.93 -9.82
C TRP A 44 -9.49 1.39 -9.92
N ILE A 45 -10.62 0.70 -9.69
CA ILE A 45 -10.69 -0.77 -9.69
C ILE A 45 -10.18 -1.35 -11.01
N PHE A 46 -10.68 -0.85 -12.15
CA PHE A 46 -10.27 -1.36 -13.46
C PHE A 46 -8.80 -1.02 -13.77
N GLY A 47 -8.35 0.18 -13.39
CA GLY A 47 -6.94 0.56 -13.54
C GLY A 47 -6.01 -0.34 -12.73
N LEU A 48 -6.37 -0.64 -11.48
CA LEU A 48 -5.59 -1.46 -10.58
C LEU A 48 -5.45 -2.90 -11.09
N VAL A 49 -6.56 -3.52 -11.54
CA VAL A 49 -6.51 -4.88 -12.11
C VAL A 49 -5.61 -4.92 -13.36
N VAL A 50 -5.73 -3.94 -14.26
CA VAL A 50 -4.95 -3.88 -15.49
C VAL A 50 -3.45 -3.68 -15.22
N THR A 51 -3.11 -2.82 -14.25
CA THR A 51 -1.71 -2.50 -13.94
C THR A 51 -0.99 -3.63 -13.21
N GLU A 52 -1.70 -4.35 -12.34
CA GLU A 52 -1.10 -5.39 -11.48
C GLU A 52 -1.30 -6.82 -12.00
N PHE A 53 -2.29 -7.06 -12.85
CA PHE A 53 -2.55 -8.35 -13.51
C PHE A 53 -2.66 -8.25 -15.04
N PRO A 54 -1.72 -7.58 -15.74
CA PRO A 54 -1.84 -7.37 -17.19
C PRO A 54 -1.85 -8.67 -18.01
N LEU A 55 -1.07 -9.68 -17.61
CA LEU A 55 -1.00 -10.96 -18.33
C LEU A 55 -2.28 -11.81 -18.15
N PRO A 56 -2.84 -11.99 -16.93
CA PRO A 56 -4.16 -12.58 -16.76
C PRO A 56 -5.26 -11.86 -17.54
N THR A 57 -5.25 -10.52 -17.57
CA THR A 57 -6.21 -9.73 -18.36
C THR A 57 -6.04 -10.01 -19.86
N LEU A 58 -4.81 -10.03 -20.35
CA LEU A 58 -4.51 -10.36 -21.75
C LEU A 58 -4.97 -11.78 -22.12
N ALA A 59 -4.66 -12.77 -21.29
CA ALA A 59 -5.09 -14.15 -21.50
C ALA A 59 -6.62 -14.26 -21.54
N SER A 60 -7.32 -13.57 -20.63
CA SER A 60 -8.78 -13.54 -20.60
C SER A 60 -9.37 -12.91 -21.86
N GLN A 61 -8.79 -11.80 -22.33
CA GLN A 61 -9.20 -11.10 -23.54
C GLN A 61 -9.04 -11.98 -24.78
N VAL A 62 -7.84 -12.53 -24.99
CA VAL A 62 -7.52 -13.38 -26.15
C VAL A 62 -8.35 -14.66 -26.13
N GLY A 63 -8.49 -15.31 -24.97
CA GLY A 63 -9.31 -16.50 -24.80
C GLY A 63 -10.79 -16.26 -25.11
N GLY A 64 -11.36 -15.17 -24.57
CA GLY A 64 -12.75 -14.79 -24.84
C GLY A 64 -13.02 -14.50 -26.33
N LEU A 65 -12.09 -13.83 -27.01
CA LEU A 65 -12.18 -13.57 -28.45
C LEU A 65 -12.03 -14.84 -29.27
N ALA A 66 -11.08 -15.72 -28.95
CA ALA A 66 -10.90 -16.99 -29.64
C ALA A 66 -12.16 -17.87 -29.58
N LEU A 67 -12.82 -17.91 -28.42
CA LEU A 67 -14.06 -18.68 -28.21
C LEU A 67 -15.28 -18.11 -28.97
N THR A 68 -15.31 -16.80 -29.21
CA THR A 68 -16.48 -16.13 -29.79
C THR A 68 -16.31 -15.76 -31.26
N ALA A 69 -15.08 -15.57 -31.75
CA ALA A 69 -14.76 -15.01 -33.06
C ALA A 69 -15.41 -15.76 -34.24
N ARG A 70 -15.51 -17.10 -34.17
CA ARG A 70 -16.15 -17.90 -35.23
C ARG A 70 -17.65 -17.62 -35.39
N ARG A 71 -18.29 -17.06 -34.36
CA ARG A 71 -19.72 -16.70 -34.35
C ARG A 71 -19.98 -15.25 -34.75
N LEU A 72 -18.93 -14.48 -35.05
CA LEU A 72 -19.00 -13.07 -35.42
C LEU A 72 -18.97 -12.89 -36.94
N THR A 73 -19.61 -11.82 -37.42
CA THR A 73 -19.48 -11.41 -38.83
C THR A 73 -18.03 -10.98 -39.11
N ARG A 74 -17.59 -11.06 -40.38
CA ARG A 74 -16.23 -10.66 -40.78
C ARG A 74 -15.84 -9.24 -40.30
N PRO A 75 -16.65 -8.18 -40.47
CA PRO A 75 -16.26 -6.84 -40.02
C PRO A 75 -16.17 -6.73 -38.50
N VAL A 76 -17.17 -7.26 -37.78
CA VAL A 76 -17.16 -7.24 -36.30
C VAL A 76 -15.95 -7.99 -35.75
N ARG A 77 -15.66 -9.17 -36.30
CA ARG A 77 -14.48 -9.95 -35.94
C ARG A 77 -13.17 -9.18 -36.16
N ALA A 78 -13.02 -8.53 -37.32
CA ALA A 78 -11.82 -7.75 -37.64
C ALA A 78 -11.62 -6.59 -36.65
N ILE A 79 -12.68 -5.83 -36.37
CA ILE A 79 -12.65 -4.74 -35.40
C ILE A 79 -12.33 -5.26 -34.00
N SER A 80 -12.97 -6.33 -33.54
CA SER A 80 -12.73 -6.92 -32.23
C SER A 80 -11.28 -7.37 -32.05
N TRP A 81 -10.67 -7.99 -33.07
CA TRP A 81 -9.25 -8.37 -33.04
C TRP A 81 -8.32 -7.15 -33.08
N LEU A 82 -8.63 -6.11 -33.85
CA LEU A 82 -7.84 -4.89 -33.89
C LEU A 82 -7.83 -4.18 -32.52
N VAL A 83 -9.00 -4.01 -31.91
CA VAL A 83 -9.15 -3.43 -30.57
C VAL A 83 -8.39 -4.25 -29.53
N ALA A 84 -8.45 -5.58 -29.63
CA ALA A 84 -7.68 -6.46 -28.76
C ALA A 84 -6.18 -6.38 -28.98
N ALA A 85 -5.70 -6.22 -30.21
CA ALA A 85 -4.28 -6.06 -30.49
C ALA A 85 -3.73 -4.75 -29.86
N ILE A 86 -4.47 -3.65 -29.97
CA ILE A 86 -4.11 -2.37 -29.34
C ILE A 86 -4.08 -2.51 -27.80
N SER A 87 -5.14 -3.10 -27.23
CA SER A 87 -5.23 -3.36 -25.79
C SER A 87 -4.11 -4.30 -25.32
N ALA A 88 -3.76 -5.32 -26.10
CA ALA A 88 -2.66 -6.24 -25.80
C ALA A 88 -1.30 -5.54 -25.76
N ALA A 89 -1.01 -4.64 -26.70
CA ALA A 89 0.19 -3.82 -26.65
C ALA A 89 0.26 -2.99 -25.35
N GLY A 90 -0.88 -2.41 -24.95
CA GLY A 90 -1.01 -1.69 -23.68
C GLY A 90 -0.72 -2.57 -22.45
N LEU A 91 -1.32 -3.76 -22.40
CA LEU A 91 -1.14 -4.74 -21.32
C LEU A 91 0.31 -5.26 -21.25
N LEU A 92 0.93 -5.54 -22.40
CA LEU A 92 2.34 -5.92 -22.45
C LEU A 92 3.26 -4.83 -21.93
N ASN A 93 2.95 -3.56 -22.18
CA ASN A 93 3.70 -2.44 -21.60
C ASN A 93 3.49 -2.32 -20.07
N PHE A 94 2.29 -2.55 -19.54
CA PHE A 94 2.10 -2.64 -18.08
C PHE A 94 2.87 -3.81 -17.47
N SER A 95 2.88 -4.97 -18.13
CA SER A 95 3.69 -6.12 -17.72
C SER A 95 5.18 -5.75 -17.68
N ARG A 96 5.69 -5.12 -18.74
CA ARG A 96 7.08 -4.61 -18.79
C ARG A 96 7.36 -3.61 -17.69
N SER A 97 6.46 -2.66 -17.43
CA SER A 97 6.57 -1.69 -16.33
C SER A 97 6.63 -2.37 -14.96
N GLY A 98 5.80 -3.39 -14.72
CA GLY A 98 5.83 -4.18 -13.48
C GLY A 98 7.15 -4.90 -13.27
N HIS A 99 7.67 -5.56 -14.31
CA HIS A 99 8.95 -6.27 -14.24
C HIS A 99 10.15 -5.34 -14.10
N ARG A 100 10.05 -4.10 -14.60
CA ARG A 100 11.07 -3.05 -14.50
C ARG A 100 10.86 -2.09 -13.32
N ALA A 101 9.93 -2.38 -12.40
CA ALA A 101 9.68 -1.53 -11.23
C ALA A 101 10.93 -1.37 -10.35
N ASN A 102 11.86 -2.33 -10.39
CA ASN A 102 13.15 -2.23 -9.71
C ASN A 102 14.01 -1.05 -10.17
N VAL A 103 13.83 -0.53 -11.39
CA VAL A 103 14.64 0.58 -11.92
C VAL A 103 14.34 1.90 -11.19
N PRO A 104 13.10 2.42 -11.15
CA PRO A 104 12.81 3.62 -10.36
C PRO A 104 13.02 3.41 -8.86
N LEU A 105 12.81 2.20 -8.34
CA LEU A 105 13.07 1.87 -6.93
C LEU A 105 14.57 1.95 -6.59
N ALA A 106 15.44 1.35 -7.40
CA ALA A 106 16.88 1.41 -7.20
C ALA A 106 17.39 2.85 -7.33
N ALA A 107 16.94 3.59 -8.34
CA ALA A 107 17.30 5.00 -8.52
C ALA A 107 16.90 5.87 -7.31
N ALA A 108 15.70 5.63 -6.74
CA ALA A 108 15.26 6.31 -5.53
C ALA A 108 16.17 6.00 -4.33
N LEU A 109 16.49 4.72 -4.12
CA LEU A 109 17.36 4.28 -3.04
C LEU A 109 18.77 4.85 -3.20
N ASP A 110 19.34 4.83 -4.40
CA ASP A 110 20.66 5.39 -4.69
C ASP A 110 20.68 6.90 -4.47
N SER A 111 19.60 7.60 -4.83
CA SER A 111 19.46 9.04 -4.58
C SER A 111 19.35 9.39 -3.10
N GLY A 112 18.71 8.54 -2.28
CA GLY A 112 18.46 8.85 -0.87
C GLY A 112 19.48 8.26 0.11
N LEU A 113 20.17 7.19 -0.27
CA LEU A 113 21.14 6.48 0.59
C LEU A 113 22.57 6.48 0.01
N GLY A 114 22.74 6.89 -1.24
CA GLY A 114 23.99 6.78 -1.99
C GLY A 114 24.12 5.46 -2.75
N THR A 115 24.95 5.45 -3.80
CA THR A 115 25.18 4.26 -4.65
C THR A 115 25.97 3.16 -3.95
N GLY A 116 26.66 3.47 -2.86
CA GLY A 116 27.42 2.51 -2.03
C GLY A 116 26.58 1.82 -0.95
N ARG A 117 25.26 2.04 -0.93
CA ARG A 117 24.33 1.40 0.01
C ARG A 117 24.34 -0.13 -0.12
N ARG A 118 23.85 -0.80 0.91
CA ARG A 118 23.55 -2.23 0.85
C ARG A 118 22.47 -2.54 -0.18
N THR A 119 22.63 -3.68 -0.85
CA THR A 119 21.64 -4.22 -1.81
C THR A 119 21.00 -5.52 -1.32
N ASP A 120 21.44 -6.02 -0.17
CA ASP A 120 20.91 -7.17 0.56
C ASP A 120 20.97 -6.92 2.08
N SER A 121 20.29 -7.80 2.81
CA SER A 121 20.29 -7.83 4.27
C SER A 121 21.23 -8.90 4.86
N ASP A 122 22.18 -9.41 4.09
CA ASP A 122 22.99 -10.56 4.49
C ASP A 122 23.86 -10.24 5.71
N GLY A 123 23.73 -11.09 6.74
CA GLY A 123 24.51 -10.99 7.98
C GLY A 123 24.06 -9.90 8.96
N LEU A 124 22.96 -9.18 8.72
CA LEU A 124 22.53 -8.10 9.62
C LEU A 124 21.77 -8.59 10.86
N TRP A 125 20.86 -9.53 10.71
CA TRP A 125 20.09 -10.13 11.79
C TRP A 125 20.05 -11.65 11.64
N ARG A 126 19.78 -12.35 12.75
CA ARG A 126 19.74 -13.81 12.76
C ARG A 126 18.57 -14.29 11.89
N ARG A 127 18.89 -14.93 10.77
CA ARG A 127 17.91 -15.63 9.93
C ARG A 127 17.73 -17.05 10.46
N ALA A 128 16.52 -17.60 10.36
CA ALA A 128 16.28 -18.99 10.69
C ALA A 128 17.05 -19.93 9.73
N ALA A 129 17.45 -21.11 10.22
CA ALA A 129 18.16 -22.11 9.44
C ALA A 129 17.29 -22.63 8.27
N GLY A 130 17.89 -22.87 7.11
CA GLY A 130 17.14 -23.17 5.87
C GLY A 130 16.76 -21.87 5.14
N GLY A 131 17.65 -21.47 4.23
CA GLY A 131 17.60 -20.22 3.48
C GLY A 131 16.22 -19.91 2.94
N GLY A 132 15.81 -18.64 3.07
CA GLY A 132 14.51 -18.12 2.67
C GLY A 132 14.15 -18.54 1.25
N THR A 133 13.29 -19.55 1.12
CA THR A 133 12.62 -19.79 -0.14
C THR A 133 11.51 -18.75 -0.24
N ALA A 134 11.86 -17.53 -0.65
CA ALA A 134 10.87 -16.60 -1.19
C ALA A 134 10.25 -17.28 -2.43
N LYS A 135 9.23 -18.10 -2.19
CA LYS A 135 8.50 -18.78 -3.27
C LYS A 135 7.99 -17.69 -4.20
N THR A 136 8.16 -17.86 -5.50
CA THR A 136 7.79 -16.83 -6.49
C THR A 136 6.39 -16.27 -6.19
N PRO A 137 6.23 -14.93 -6.09
CA PRO A 137 4.94 -14.30 -5.81
C PRO A 137 3.87 -14.80 -6.79
N GLY A 138 2.65 -15.01 -6.29
CA GLY A 138 1.54 -15.42 -7.13
C GLY A 138 0.22 -15.52 -6.36
N PRO A 139 -0.93 -15.52 -7.06
CA PRO A 139 -2.26 -15.50 -6.44
C PRO A 139 -2.50 -16.70 -5.52
N LEU A 140 -2.01 -17.89 -5.87
CA LEU A 140 -2.10 -19.09 -5.02
C LEU A 140 -1.32 -18.96 -3.71
N ARG A 141 -0.14 -18.31 -3.74
CA ARG A 141 0.64 -18.01 -2.54
C ARG A 141 -0.12 -17.04 -1.66
N MET A 142 -0.68 -15.98 -2.23
CA MET A 142 -1.44 -14.96 -1.50
C MET A 142 -2.66 -15.54 -0.77
N LEU A 143 -3.27 -16.60 -1.28
CA LEU A 143 -4.38 -17.30 -0.60
C LEU A 143 -3.94 -18.06 0.67
N ARG A 144 -2.67 -18.44 0.78
CA ARG A 144 -2.13 -19.22 1.92
C ARG A 144 -1.26 -18.39 2.85
N ILE A 145 -0.73 -17.27 2.35
CA ILE A 145 0.34 -16.49 3.01
C ILE A 145 -0.02 -16.07 4.42
N TYR A 146 -1.28 -15.69 4.64
CA TYR A 146 -1.76 -15.33 5.96
C TYR A 146 -1.61 -16.52 6.92
N ARG A 147 -2.10 -17.70 6.55
CA ARG A 147 -2.02 -18.92 7.36
C ARG A 147 -0.58 -19.40 7.56
N ASP A 148 0.28 -19.15 6.58
CA ASP A 148 1.66 -19.63 6.58
C ASP A 148 2.58 -18.83 7.52
N TYR A 149 2.21 -17.60 7.91
CA TYR A 149 3.03 -16.73 8.77
C TYR A 149 2.31 -16.11 9.98
N ALA A 150 1.00 -15.85 9.91
CA ALA A 150 0.24 -15.25 11.00
C ALA A 150 -0.24 -16.34 11.98
N HIS A 151 0.64 -16.75 12.88
CA HIS A 151 0.38 -17.84 13.83
C HIS A 151 -0.21 -17.37 15.16
N ASP A 152 0.14 -16.17 15.59
CA ASP A 152 -0.36 -15.56 16.82
C ASP A 152 -1.29 -14.41 16.40
N GLY A 153 -2.60 -14.58 16.60
CA GLY A 153 -3.60 -13.69 16.01
C GLY A 153 -4.74 -13.32 16.95
N ASP A 154 -5.44 -12.24 16.59
CA ASP A 154 -6.53 -11.65 17.37
C ASP A 154 -6.12 -11.31 18.82
N ILE A 155 -4.85 -10.92 19.00
CA ILE A 155 -4.30 -10.48 20.29
C ILE A 155 -4.83 -9.07 20.58
N SER A 156 -5.41 -8.87 21.76
CA SER A 156 -5.91 -7.56 22.17
C SER A 156 -4.78 -6.66 22.65
N TYR A 157 -4.75 -5.41 22.17
CA TYR A 157 -3.89 -4.35 22.67
C TYR A 157 -4.68 -3.22 23.37
N GLY A 158 -6.01 -3.34 23.47
CA GLY A 158 -6.86 -2.27 24.00
C GLY A 158 -8.31 -2.68 24.24
N GLU A 159 -9.11 -1.73 24.71
CA GLU A 159 -10.47 -1.97 25.21
C GLU A 159 -11.55 -2.06 24.13
N TYR A 160 -11.26 -1.65 22.90
CA TYR A 160 -12.28 -1.55 21.83
C TYR A 160 -12.51 -2.87 21.07
N GLY A 161 -12.36 -4.00 21.75
CA GLY A 161 -12.58 -5.35 21.24
C GLY A 161 -11.82 -5.59 19.93
N ARG A 162 -12.51 -6.13 18.91
CA ARG A 162 -11.89 -6.45 17.61
C ARG A 162 -11.21 -5.29 16.90
N ALA A 163 -11.60 -4.04 17.19
CA ALA A 163 -10.93 -2.86 16.63
C ALA A 163 -9.54 -2.67 17.23
N ASN A 164 -9.27 -3.20 18.41
CA ASN A 164 -7.96 -3.20 19.06
C ASN A 164 -7.31 -4.59 19.09
N HIS A 165 -7.42 -5.33 17.98
CA HIS A 165 -6.71 -6.58 17.81
C HIS A 165 -5.53 -6.42 16.85
N LEU A 166 -4.48 -7.20 17.08
CA LEU A 166 -3.34 -7.34 16.18
C LEU A 166 -3.05 -8.81 15.87
N ASP A 167 -2.32 -9.04 14.77
CA ASP A 167 -1.79 -10.33 14.35
C ASP A 167 -0.26 -10.22 14.20
N ILE A 168 0.47 -11.24 14.64
CA ILE A 168 1.93 -11.33 14.55
C ILE A 168 2.29 -12.35 13.47
N TRP A 169 3.03 -11.87 12.47
CA TRP A 169 3.55 -12.61 11.34
C TRP A 169 5.03 -12.92 11.57
N ARG A 170 5.38 -14.20 11.54
CA ARG A 170 6.75 -14.66 11.67
C ARG A 170 6.91 -16.04 11.04
N ARG A 171 8.14 -16.45 10.76
CA ARG A 171 8.38 -17.85 10.45
C ARG A 171 8.14 -18.72 11.70
N PRO A 172 7.61 -19.95 11.53
CA PRO A 172 7.46 -20.90 12.65
C PRO A 172 8.76 -21.21 13.37
N ASP A 173 9.88 -21.23 12.64
CA ASP A 173 11.23 -21.59 13.10
C ASP A 173 12.08 -20.38 13.51
N LEU A 174 11.48 -19.18 13.61
CA LEU A 174 12.17 -18.01 14.13
C LEU A 174 12.51 -18.22 15.62
N ASP A 175 13.77 -17.97 15.96
CA ASP A 175 14.25 -18.01 17.34
C ASP A 175 13.61 -16.89 18.17
N ARG A 176 12.83 -17.28 19.19
CA ARG A 176 12.16 -16.33 20.11
C ARG A 176 13.12 -15.56 21.02
N SER A 177 14.41 -15.90 21.04
CA SER A 177 15.45 -15.12 21.73
C SER A 177 16.25 -14.20 20.78
N GLY A 178 15.94 -14.23 19.47
CA GLY A 178 16.79 -13.68 18.42
C GLY A 178 16.73 -12.17 18.20
N LYS A 179 15.89 -11.42 18.93
CA LYS A 179 15.66 -9.96 18.76
C LYS A 179 15.50 -9.59 17.28
N ALA A 180 14.53 -10.19 16.62
CA ALA A 180 14.23 -9.94 15.22
C ALA A 180 13.70 -8.51 15.01
N PRO A 181 14.18 -7.78 13.98
CA PRO A 181 13.62 -6.47 13.66
C PRO A 181 12.12 -6.56 13.34
N VAL A 182 11.38 -5.52 13.72
CA VAL A 182 9.91 -5.51 13.67
C VAL A 182 9.39 -4.56 12.59
N LEU A 183 8.45 -5.04 11.77
CA LEU A 183 7.65 -4.21 10.85
C LEU A 183 6.25 -4.01 11.45
N PHE A 184 5.90 -2.78 11.83
CA PHE A 184 4.59 -2.40 12.34
C PHE A 184 3.70 -1.89 11.20
N GLN A 185 2.67 -2.66 10.84
CA GLN A 185 1.82 -2.44 9.67
C GLN A 185 0.47 -1.85 10.09
N ILE A 186 0.07 -0.76 9.42
CA ILE A 186 -1.25 -0.15 9.52
C ILE A 186 -2.00 -0.23 8.18
N HIS A 187 -3.18 -0.83 8.16
CA HIS A 187 -3.95 -1.03 6.93
C HIS A 187 -4.61 0.28 6.43
N GLY A 188 -4.90 0.35 5.13
CA GLY A 188 -5.71 1.40 4.52
C GLY A 188 -7.21 1.17 4.65
N GLY A 189 -8.02 1.80 3.80
CA GLY A 189 -9.48 1.69 3.85
C GLY A 189 -10.20 2.97 4.26
N ALA A 190 -9.60 4.11 3.91
CA ALA A 190 -10.20 5.44 4.02
C ALA A 190 -10.74 5.74 5.44
N TRP A 191 -10.03 5.27 6.47
CA TRP A 191 -10.36 5.39 7.90
C TRP A 191 -11.72 4.81 8.33
N THR A 192 -12.47 4.21 7.40
CA THR A 192 -13.87 3.81 7.55
C THR A 192 -14.06 2.31 7.40
N THR A 193 -13.07 1.63 6.81
CA THR A 193 -13.11 0.21 6.50
C THR A 193 -11.69 -0.37 6.56
N GLY A 194 -11.57 -1.67 6.32
CA GLY A 194 -10.30 -2.40 6.31
C GLY A 194 -10.18 -3.34 7.50
N ASN A 195 -9.06 -4.05 7.55
CA ASN A 195 -8.61 -4.82 8.71
C ASN A 195 -7.16 -5.28 8.50
N LYS A 196 -6.54 -5.75 9.59
CA LYS A 196 -5.18 -6.32 9.67
C LYS A 196 -4.85 -7.46 8.71
N ARG A 197 -5.84 -8.05 8.01
CA ARG A 197 -5.65 -9.13 7.03
C ARG A 197 -5.80 -8.67 5.57
N GLY A 198 -5.91 -7.36 5.34
CA GLY A 198 -6.32 -6.81 4.05
C GLY A 198 -5.22 -6.26 3.16
N GLN A 199 -4.01 -6.01 3.67
CA GLN A 199 -2.98 -5.25 2.96
C GLN A 199 -1.55 -5.69 3.33
N ALA A 200 -0.57 -5.29 2.52
CA ALA A 200 0.87 -5.44 2.74
C ALA A 200 1.39 -6.88 2.85
N HIS A 201 0.58 -7.89 2.53
CA HIS A 201 1.01 -9.30 2.52
C HIS A 201 2.31 -9.54 1.73
N PRO A 202 2.55 -8.95 0.54
CA PRO A 202 3.81 -9.15 -0.17
C PRO A 202 5.02 -8.64 0.62
N LEU A 203 4.89 -7.50 1.30
CA LEU A 203 5.95 -6.94 2.12
C LEU A 203 6.17 -7.74 3.41
N MET A 204 5.10 -7.99 4.18
CA MET A 204 5.19 -8.70 5.46
C MET A 204 5.73 -10.11 5.30
N SER A 205 5.28 -10.84 4.28
CA SER A 205 5.80 -12.19 4.01
C SER A 205 7.25 -12.19 3.54
N HIS A 206 7.64 -11.23 2.69
CA HIS A 206 9.03 -11.07 2.26
C HIS A 206 9.96 -10.82 3.44
N LEU A 207 9.59 -9.91 4.34
CA LEU A 207 10.39 -9.64 5.54
C LEU A 207 10.36 -10.81 6.53
N ALA A 208 9.21 -11.47 6.73
CA ALA A 208 9.13 -12.67 7.58
C ALA A 208 10.05 -13.79 7.09
N GLU A 209 10.16 -14.00 5.77
CA GLU A 209 11.09 -14.97 5.18
C GLU A 209 12.56 -14.63 5.46
N LEU A 210 12.87 -13.34 5.61
CA LEU A 210 14.18 -12.81 5.97
C LEU A 210 14.43 -12.78 7.48
N GLY A 211 13.48 -13.26 8.29
CA GLY A 211 13.62 -13.34 9.74
C GLY A 211 13.13 -12.11 10.51
N TRP A 212 12.34 -11.23 9.88
CA TRP A 212 11.62 -10.18 10.60
C TRP A 212 10.38 -10.73 11.28
N ILE A 213 9.87 -9.96 12.23
CA ILE A 213 8.50 -10.09 12.73
C ILE A 213 7.68 -8.93 12.15
N SER A 214 6.52 -9.21 11.57
CA SER A 214 5.57 -8.15 11.19
C SER A 214 4.37 -8.17 12.12
N VAL A 215 3.91 -7.01 12.57
CA VAL A 215 2.71 -6.86 13.41
C VAL A 215 1.68 -6.07 12.63
N ALA A 216 0.55 -6.68 12.30
CA ALA A 216 -0.55 -6.04 11.60
C ALA A 216 -1.68 -5.72 12.57
N ILE A 217 -2.10 -4.46 12.64
CA ILE A 217 -3.08 -3.99 13.63
C ILE A 217 -4.42 -3.66 12.97
N ASN A 218 -5.50 -3.84 13.70
CA ASN A 218 -6.74 -3.10 13.45
C ASN A 218 -6.66 -1.72 14.13
N TYR A 219 -7.63 -0.85 13.84
CA TYR A 219 -7.91 0.36 14.61
C TYR A 219 -9.40 0.70 14.47
N ARG A 220 -9.97 1.51 15.38
CA ARG A 220 -11.37 1.95 15.31
C ARG A 220 -11.71 2.66 14.00
N HIS A 221 -12.94 2.55 13.51
CA HIS A 221 -13.35 3.08 12.20
C HIS A 221 -14.42 4.16 12.26
N SER A 222 -14.29 5.12 11.35
CA SER A 222 -15.32 6.10 11.04
C SER A 222 -16.49 5.46 10.30
N PRO A 223 -17.70 6.04 10.38
CA PRO A 223 -18.07 7.28 11.09
C PRO A 223 -18.40 7.06 12.57
N ARG A 224 -18.31 5.83 13.09
CA ARG A 224 -18.62 5.54 14.50
C ARG A 224 -17.56 6.13 15.42
N ASN A 225 -16.29 6.00 15.04
CA ASN A 225 -15.13 6.55 15.72
C ASN A 225 -14.45 7.57 14.81
N THR A 226 -14.16 8.74 15.35
CA THR A 226 -13.68 9.89 14.58
C THR A 226 -12.33 10.33 15.07
N TRP A 227 -11.63 11.12 14.28
CA TRP A 227 -10.38 11.74 14.68
C TRP A 227 -10.48 12.34 16.11
N PRO A 228 -9.50 12.09 17.01
CA PRO A 228 -8.22 11.38 16.81
C PRO A 228 -8.24 9.86 17.14
N ASP A 229 -9.39 9.20 17.27
CA ASP A 229 -9.50 7.79 17.71
C ASP A 229 -8.54 6.84 16.95
N HIS A 230 -8.40 7.04 15.63
CA HIS A 230 -7.55 6.19 14.77
C HIS A 230 -6.08 6.27 15.15
N ILE A 231 -5.54 7.47 15.36
CA ILE A 231 -4.11 7.66 15.69
C ILE A 231 -3.82 7.23 17.13
N VAL A 232 -4.77 7.45 18.04
CA VAL A 232 -4.68 6.98 19.43
C VAL A 232 -4.57 5.45 19.47
N ASP A 233 -5.38 4.75 18.68
CA ASP A 233 -5.32 3.28 18.60
C ASP A 233 -4.00 2.77 17.99
N VAL A 234 -3.50 3.45 16.96
CA VAL A 234 -2.21 3.14 16.35
C VAL A 234 -1.07 3.27 17.36
N LYS A 235 -1.03 4.36 18.12
CA LYS A 235 0.01 4.59 19.13
C LYS A 235 -0.12 3.63 20.31
N ARG A 236 -1.35 3.30 20.73
CA ARG A 236 -1.57 2.29 21.78
C ARG A 236 -1.09 0.91 21.35
N ALA A 237 -1.35 0.52 20.11
CA ALA A 237 -0.82 -0.73 19.57
C ALA A 237 0.71 -0.72 19.46
N LEU A 238 1.31 0.41 19.10
CA LEU A 238 2.77 0.55 19.07
C LEU A 238 3.39 0.44 20.47
N ALA A 239 2.76 1.05 21.48
CA ALA A 239 3.17 0.90 22.87
C ALA A 239 3.10 -0.58 23.32
N TRP A 240 2.01 -1.27 22.99
CA TRP A 240 1.87 -2.71 23.25
C TRP A 240 2.99 -3.52 22.57
N VAL A 241 3.32 -3.20 21.32
CA VAL A 241 4.41 -3.88 20.59
C VAL A 241 5.74 -3.66 21.31
N LYS A 242 6.05 -2.44 21.75
CA LYS A 242 7.30 -2.19 22.49
C LYS A 242 7.37 -2.96 23.81
N GLU A 243 6.25 -3.11 24.49
CA GLU A 243 6.18 -3.83 25.76
C GLU A 243 6.30 -5.37 25.56
N HIS A 244 5.61 -5.91 24.56
CA HIS A 244 5.37 -7.37 24.49
C HIS A 244 6.09 -8.09 23.33
N ILE A 245 6.59 -7.39 22.31
CA ILE A 245 7.08 -8.08 21.10
C ILE A 245 8.30 -8.97 21.36
N SER A 246 9.05 -8.70 22.42
CA SER A 246 10.16 -9.53 22.88
C SER A 246 9.72 -10.97 23.23
N GLU A 247 8.49 -11.15 23.74
CA GLU A 247 7.90 -12.47 24.04
C GLU A 247 7.69 -13.31 22.77
N TYR A 248 7.60 -12.64 21.62
CA TYR A 248 7.42 -13.24 20.29
C TYR A 248 8.73 -13.31 19.50
N GLY A 249 9.85 -12.87 20.09
CA GLY A 249 11.18 -12.85 19.48
C GLY A 249 11.55 -11.56 18.78
N GLY A 250 10.75 -10.50 18.90
CA GLY A 250 11.02 -9.21 18.27
C GLY A 250 11.92 -8.32 19.09
N ASP A 251 12.57 -7.39 18.41
CA ASP A 251 13.36 -6.33 19.00
C ASP A 251 12.49 -5.08 19.22
N PRO A 252 12.13 -4.72 20.46
CA PRO A 252 11.37 -3.51 20.73
C PRO A 252 12.16 -2.22 20.43
N ASP A 253 13.48 -2.32 20.27
CA ASP A 253 14.39 -1.20 19.99
C ASP A 253 14.58 -0.95 18.48
N PHE A 254 14.09 -1.85 17.62
CA PHE A 254 14.09 -1.69 16.17
C PHE A 254 12.74 -2.01 15.54
N ILE A 255 11.90 -0.98 15.43
CA ILE A 255 10.57 -1.01 14.82
C ILE A 255 10.54 -0.07 13.62
N ALA A 256 10.25 -0.61 12.44
CA ALA A 256 9.91 0.15 11.25
C ALA A 256 8.39 0.20 11.07
N ILE A 257 7.83 1.38 10.87
CA ILE A 257 6.38 1.56 10.67
C ILE A 257 6.02 1.70 9.19
N THR A 258 4.91 1.10 8.77
CA THR A 258 4.45 1.14 7.38
C THR A 258 2.92 1.17 7.32
N GLY A 259 2.38 1.60 6.18
CA GLY A 259 0.96 1.52 5.92
C GLY A 259 0.60 2.06 4.54
N GLY A 260 -0.55 1.63 4.02
CA GLY A 260 -1.05 2.04 2.72
C GLY A 260 -2.22 3.01 2.84
N SER A 261 -2.28 4.06 2.01
CA SER A 261 -3.43 4.97 1.93
C SER A 261 -3.73 5.64 3.28
N ALA A 262 -4.91 5.44 3.87
CA ALA A 262 -5.22 5.86 5.25
C ALA A 262 -4.22 5.33 6.29
N GLY A 263 -3.68 4.12 6.11
CA GLY A 263 -2.60 3.60 6.94
C GLY A 263 -1.25 4.26 6.64
N GLY A 264 -1.04 4.75 5.42
CA GLY A 264 0.12 5.57 5.04
C GLY A 264 0.08 6.95 5.70
N HIS A 265 -1.12 7.52 5.83
CA HIS A 265 -1.38 8.70 6.66
C HIS A 265 -1.04 8.44 8.14
N LEU A 266 -1.64 7.42 8.74
CA LEU A 266 -1.47 7.10 10.17
C LEU A 266 -0.03 6.70 10.52
N SER A 267 0.64 5.91 9.68
CA SER A 267 2.05 5.54 9.88
C SER A 267 2.98 6.75 9.85
N SER A 268 2.78 7.65 8.90
CA SER A 268 3.57 8.88 8.80
C SER A 268 3.33 9.79 9.99
N LEU A 269 2.08 9.94 10.41
CA LEU A 269 1.72 10.77 11.54
C LEU A 269 2.30 10.23 12.86
N ALA A 270 2.18 8.92 13.09
CA ALA A 270 2.76 8.28 14.28
C ALA A 270 4.28 8.44 14.31
N ALA A 271 4.96 8.28 13.17
CA ALA A 271 6.41 8.45 13.07
C ALA A 271 6.89 9.90 13.33
N LEU A 272 6.07 10.89 12.99
CA LEU A 272 6.40 12.31 13.13
C LEU A 272 5.93 12.94 14.44
N THR A 273 5.14 12.22 15.25
CA THR A 273 4.65 12.71 16.53
C THR A 273 5.06 11.80 17.70
N PRO A 274 6.30 11.31 17.77
CA PRO A 274 6.68 10.36 18.82
C PRO A 274 6.46 10.96 20.21
N ASN A 275 5.75 10.22 21.07
CA ASN A 275 5.41 10.61 22.46
C ASN A 275 4.59 11.88 22.61
N ASP A 276 3.94 12.33 21.54
CA ASP A 276 3.02 13.45 21.64
C ASP A 276 1.80 13.05 22.51
N PRO A 277 1.62 13.68 23.70
CA PRO A 277 0.55 13.33 24.62
C PRO A 277 -0.83 13.61 24.04
N GLN A 278 -0.97 14.51 23.05
CA GLN A 278 -2.25 14.78 22.39
C GLN A 278 -2.82 13.54 21.69
N PHE A 279 -1.95 12.60 21.31
CA PHE A 279 -2.32 11.34 20.67
C PHE A 279 -2.10 10.11 21.56
N GLN A 280 -1.80 10.29 22.85
CA GLN A 280 -1.58 9.22 23.83
C GLN A 280 -2.42 9.34 25.11
N PRO A 281 -3.72 9.71 25.02
CA PRO A 281 -4.52 9.87 26.23
C PRO A 281 -4.61 8.56 27.02
N GLY A 282 -4.19 8.62 28.29
CA GLY A 282 -4.17 7.50 29.23
C GLY A 282 -2.97 6.54 29.10
N PHE A 283 -1.96 6.89 28.28
CA PHE A 283 -0.69 6.16 28.16
C PHE A 283 0.44 7.12 27.73
N GLU A 284 0.44 8.33 28.30
CA GLU A 284 1.33 9.43 27.94
C GLU A 284 2.81 9.10 28.15
N ASP A 285 3.13 8.26 29.14
CA ASP A 285 4.50 7.86 29.47
C ASP A 285 5.07 6.78 28.53
N ALA A 286 4.25 6.17 27.68
CA ALA A 286 4.69 5.10 26.79
C ALA A 286 5.57 5.65 25.65
N ASP A 287 6.72 5.00 25.42
CA ASP A 287 7.55 5.32 24.26
C ASP A 287 6.86 4.87 22.97
N THR A 288 6.72 5.75 21.98
CA THR A 288 6.14 5.47 20.66
C THR A 288 7.09 5.84 19.52
N ARG A 289 8.39 5.97 19.79
CA ARG A 289 9.41 6.20 18.77
C ARG A 289 9.61 4.96 17.88
N VAL A 290 9.81 5.21 16.59
CA VAL A 290 10.12 4.20 15.57
C VAL A 290 11.44 4.53 14.88
N GLN A 291 12.11 3.52 14.35
CA GLN A 291 13.46 3.63 13.78
C GLN A 291 13.43 3.94 12.29
N ALA A 292 12.31 3.71 11.61
CA ALA A 292 12.11 4.05 10.20
C ALA A 292 10.62 4.11 9.86
N ALA A 293 10.26 4.88 8.83
CA ALA A 293 8.89 4.98 8.32
C ALA A 293 8.83 4.71 6.82
N VAL A 294 7.91 3.86 6.39
CA VAL A 294 7.76 3.42 4.99
C VAL A 294 6.30 3.54 4.53
N PRO A 295 5.76 4.76 4.38
CA PRO A 295 4.37 4.95 3.97
C PRO A 295 4.20 4.73 2.45
N PHE A 296 3.11 4.04 2.10
CA PHE A 296 2.68 3.79 0.73
C PHE A 296 1.46 4.67 0.40
N TYR A 297 1.61 5.54 -0.62
CA TYR A 297 0.57 6.40 -1.19
C TYR A 297 -0.38 7.02 -0.15
N GLY A 298 0.21 7.55 0.92
CA GLY A 298 -0.52 8.14 2.03
C GLY A 298 -1.16 9.48 1.65
N VAL A 299 -2.11 9.90 2.48
CA VAL A 299 -2.60 11.29 2.46
C VAL A 299 -1.81 12.04 3.53
N TYR A 300 -1.03 13.04 3.13
CA TYR A 300 -0.08 13.72 4.03
C TYR A 300 -0.53 15.13 4.41
N ASP A 301 -1.48 15.69 3.66
CA ASP A 301 -2.06 17.01 3.88
C ASP A 301 -3.57 17.00 3.61
N PHE A 302 -4.36 17.18 4.67
CA PHE A 302 -5.83 17.24 4.63
C PHE A 302 -6.35 18.64 4.26
N THR A 303 -5.48 19.63 4.11
CA THR A 303 -5.85 21.02 3.79
C THR A 303 -5.78 21.35 2.29
N ARG A 304 -5.20 20.46 1.48
CA ARG A 304 -5.00 20.63 0.02
C ARG A 304 -6.23 20.32 -0.82
N PHE A 305 -7.34 20.98 -0.50
CA PHE A 305 -8.65 20.74 -1.13
C PHE A 305 -8.66 20.98 -2.66
N ASP A 306 -7.87 21.93 -3.14
CA ASP A 306 -7.98 22.45 -4.51
C ASP A 306 -6.97 21.84 -5.50
N ASP A 307 -5.86 21.28 -5.01
CA ASP A 307 -4.72 20.93 -5.86
C ASP A 307 -4.20 19.49 -5.68
N ALA A 308 -4.31 18.90 -4.50
CA ALA A 308 -3.79 17.57 -4.21
C ALA A 308 -4.77 16.68 -3.45
N MET A 309 -6.08 16.85 -3.68
CA MET A 309 -7.09 16.03 -3.04
C MET A 309 -8.16 15.54 -4.02
N HIS A 310 -8.46 14.25 -3.99
CA HIS A 310 -9.52 13.68 -4.82
C HIS A 310 -10.89 14.25 -4.39
N PRO A 311 -11.82 14.59 -5.30
CA PRO A 311 -13.05 15.32 -4.96
C PRO A 311 -14.01 14.63 -3.99
N MET A 312 -13.88 13.31 -3.80
CA MET A 312 -14.66 12.58 -2.78
C MET A 312 -14.08 12.73 -1.37
N MET A 313 -12.80 13.05 -1.24
CA MET A 313 -12.09 13.10 0.03
C MET A 313 -12.59 14.20 0.97
N PRO A 314 -12.87 15.46 0.53
CA PRO A 314 -13.37 16.49 1.43
C PRO A 314 -14.68 16.10 2.09
N ALA A 315 -15.61 15.51 1.32
CA ALA A 315 -16.87 15.02 1.86
C ALA A 315 -16.68 13.88 2.86
N LEU A 316 -15.75 12.95 2.59
CA LEU A 316 -15.40 11.87 3.51
C LEU A 316 -14.81 12.41 4.83
N LEU A 317 -13.84 13.34 4.74
CA LEU A 317 -13.22 13.95 5.92
C LEU A 317 -14.25 14.69 6.77
N VAL A 318 -15.07 15.55 6.15
CA VAL A 318 -16.06 16.39 6.82
C VAL A 318 -17.24 15.59 7.39
N LYS A 319 -17.69 14.52 6.73
CA LYS A 319 -18.90 13.79 7.15
C LYS A 319 -18.61 12.57 8.01
N SER A 320 -17.41 12.00 7.91
CA SER A 320 -17.11 10.71 8.52
C SER A 320 -15.88 10.72 9.40
N VAL A 321 -14.76 11.30 8.95
CA VAL A 321 -13.46 11.14 9.64
C VAL A 321 -13.25 12.19 10.72
N LEU A 322 -13.25 13.47 10.35
CA LEU A 322 -13.06 14.60 11.27
C LEU A 322 -14.39 15.10 11.85
N LYS A 323 -15.50 14.92 11.10
CA LYS A 323 -16.83 15.47 11.43
C LYS A 323 -16.85 16.99 11.67
N GLN A 324 -15.86 17.71 11.14
CA GLN A 324 -15.74 19.16 11.23
C GLN A 324 -15.70 19.77 9.83
N ARG A 325 -16.40 20.90 9.65
CA ARG A 325 -16.33 21.68 8.41
C ARG A 325 -15.10 22.60 8.45
N PRO A 326 -14.36 22.77 7.33
CA PRO A 326 -13.24 23.72 7.27
C PRO A 326 -13.60 25.14 7.71
N ALA A 327 -14.81 25.61 7.36
CA ALA A 327 -15.31 26.92 7.75
C ALA A 327 -15.49 27.12 9.27
N ALA A 328 -15.57 26.03 10.04
CA ALA A 328 -15.64 26.07 11.51
C ALA A 328 -14.25 26.07 12.17
N GLY A 329 -13.17 25.90 11.38
CA GLY A 329 -11.79 25.85 11.86
C GLY A 329 -11.02 24.72 11.18
N LEU A 330 -9.77 25.01 10.81
CA LEU A 330 -8.86 24.07 10.14
C LEU A 330 -8.01 23.25 11.11
N GLU A 331 -8.03 23.53 12.41
CA GLU A 331 -7.14 22.89 13.38
C GLU A 331 -7.16 21.35 13.29
N PRO A 332 -8.31 20.64 13.24
CA PRO A 332 -8.28 19.18 13.13
C PRO A 332 -7.73 18.69 11.80
N PHE A 333 -7.85 19.47 10.72
CA PHE A 333 -7.25 19.13 9.42
C PHE A 333 -5.73 19.32 9.48
N THR A 334 -5.28 20.43 10.06
CA THR A 334 -3.85 20.74 10.24
C THR A 334 -3.18 19.72 11.15
N THR A 335 -3.76 19.45 12.32
CA THR A 335 -3.24 18.51 13.32
C THR A 335 -3.29 17.06 12.83
N ALA A 336 -4.28 16.70 12.01
CA ALA A 336 -4.30 15.40 11.35
C ALA A 336 -3.32 15.28 10.17
N SER A 337 -2.69 16.36 9.69
CA SER A 337 -1.84 16.30 8.48
C SER A 337 -0.38 16.03 8.83
N PRO A 338 0.20 14.86 8.46
CA PRO A 338 1.61 14.55 8.71
C PRO A 338 2.60 15.64 8.29
N VAL A 339 2.33 16.35 7.19
CA VAL A 339 3.23 17.40 6.68
C VAL A 339 3.48 18.53 7.69
N ASN A 340 2.54 18.79 8.60
CA ASN A 340 2.65 19.84 9.62
C ASN A 340 3.45 19.42 10.86
N HIS A 341 3.85 18.15 10.94
CA HIS A 341 4.65 17.58 12.04
C HIS A 341 6.07 17.22 11.62
N VAL A 342 6.44 17.59 10.39
CA VAL A 342 7.78 17.34 9.86
C VAL A 342 8.81 18.17 10.65
N SER A 343 9.90 17.54 11.07
CA SER A 343 10.96 18.16 11.86
C SER A 343 12.35 17.57 11.54
N ALA A 344 13.39 18.21 12.06
CA ALA A 344 14.77 17.74 11.94
C ALA A 344 15.00 16.35 12.55
N ASP A 345 14.18 16.00 13.55
CA ASP A 345 14.24 14.74 14.30
C ASP A 345 13.39 13.62 13.68
N ALA A 346 12.76 13.87 12.52
CA ALA A 346 12.03 12.83 11.80
C ALA A 346 12.93 11.60 11.56
N PRO A 347 12.43 10.37 11.78
CA PRO A 347 13.20 9.15 11.48
C PRO A 347 13.46 9.05 9.98
N PRO A 348 14.35 8.15 9.52
CA PRO A 348 14.50 7.86 8.10
C PRO A 348 13.15 7.49 7.44
N PHE A 349 12.84 8.12 6.30
CA PHE A 349 11.62 7.89 5.54
C PHE A 349 11.91 7.23 4.19
N PHE A 350 11.09 6.25 3.81
CA PHE A 350 10.98 5.77 2.44
C PHE A 350 9.53 5.86 1.95
N VAL A 351 9.22 6.89 1.18
CA VAL A 351 7.89 7.15 0.63
C VAL A 351 7.75 6.48 -0.75
N LEU A 352 6.69 5.71 -0.96
CA LEU A 352 6.39 5.08 -2.25
C LEU A 352 5.02 5.53 -2.76
N HIS A 353 4.92 5.99 -4.02
CA HIS A 353 3.66 6.44 -4.60
C HIS A 353 3.54 6.07 -6.08
N GLY A 354 2.36 5.62 -6.50
CA GLY A 354 2.06 5.41 -7.92
C GLY A 354 1.78 6.72 -8.65
N ARG A 355 2.48 6.99 -9.75
CA ARG A 355 2.28 8.21 -10.55
C ARG A 355 0.85 8.35 -11.09
N ASN A 356 0.17 7.22 -11.33
CA ASN A 356 -1.16 7.18 -11.94
C ASN A 356 -2.28 7.00 -10.90
N ASP A 357 -1.95 7.13 -9.60
CA ASP A 357 -2.89 7.02 -8.51
C ASP A 357 -4.12 7.93 -8.72
N SER A 358 -5.28 7.29 -8.87
CA SER A 358 -6.54 7.99 -9.12
C SER A 358 -7.33 8.32 -7.86
N LEU A 359 -6.88 7.91 -6.67
CA LEU A 359 -7.58 8.14 -5.39
C LEU A 359 -6.84 9.13 -4.50
N VAL A 360 -5.51 9.07 -4.49
CA VAL A 360 -4.65 9.99 -3.76
C VAL A 360 -3.64 10.58 -4.76
N PRO A 361 -3.80 11.84 -5.17
CA PRO A 361 -2.90 12.47 -6.12
C PRO A 361 -1.43 12.37 -5.68
N VAL A 362 -0.53 12.10 -6.62
CA VAL A 362 0.91 11.94 -6.35
C VAL A 362 1.53 13.23 -5.77
N GLU A 363 0.89 14.37 -6.02
CA GLU A 363 1.20 15.68 -5.48
C GLU A 363 1.19 15.72 -3.94
N GLN A 364 0.43 14.83 -3.27
CA GLN A 364 0.49 14.62 -1.82
C GLN A 364 1.89 14.18 -1.39
N ALA A 365 2.40 13.10 -1.98
CA ALA A 365 3.74 12.60 -1.66
C ALA A 365 4.84 13.58 -2.06
N ARG A 366 4.73 14.23 -3.23
CA ARG A 366 5.74 15.20 -3.68
C ARG A 366 5.92 16.34 -2.70
N ALA A 367 4.84 16.95 -2.23
CA ALA A 367 4.91 18.05 -1.26
C ALA A 367 5.42 17.57 0.11
N PHE A 368 4.94 16.42 0.58
CA PHE A 368 5.40 15.84 1.85
C PHE A 368 6.90 15.51 1.84
N VAL A 369 7.38 14.88 0.77
CA VAL A 369 8.81 14.56 0.60
C VAL A 369 9.66 15.83 0.48
N ALA A 370 9.16 16.86 -0.20
CA ALA A 370 9.85 18.15 -0.27
C ALA A 370 10.00 18.77 1.13
N ALA A 371 8.91 18.82 1.92
CA ALA A 371 8.94 19.30 3.29
C ALA A 371 9.90 18.49 4.18
N LEU A 372 9.87 17.16 4.08
CA LEU A 372 10.80 16.29 4.82
C LEU A 372 12.26 16.56 4.47
N ARG A 373 12.58 16.69 3.18
CA ARG A 373 13.95 16.94 2.71
C ARG A 373 14.48 18.32 3.09
N ASP A 374 13.60 19.29 3.30
CA ASP A 374 13.97 20.65 3.67
C ASP A 374 14.53 20.71 5.09
N VAL A 375 14.02 19.88 6.01
CA VAL A 375 14.36 19.98 7.44
C VAL A 375 14.96 18.72 8.06
N SER A 376 14.66 17.51 7.57
CA SER A 376 15.09 16.25 8.21
C SER A 376 16.60 16.05 8.10
N THR A 377 17.20 15.64 9.20
CA THR A 377 18.62 15.24 9.24
C THR A 377 18.85 13.77 8.86
N GLN A 378 17.77 13.01 8.66
CA GLN A 378 17.78 11.59 8.32
C GLN A 378 17.52 11.37 6.82
N PRO A 379 17.88 10.21 6.26
CA PRO A 379 17.62 9.91 4.85
C PRO A 379 16.13 9.96 4.49
N VAL A 380 15.81 10.66 3.40
CA VAL A 380 14.46 10.71 2.81
C VAL A 380 14.48 10.13 1.38
N VAL A 381 14.12 8.86 1.27
CA VAL A 381 13.99 8.13 0.01
C VAL A 381 12.57 8.32 -0.55
N TYR A 382 12.46 8.59 -1.86
CA TYR A 382 11.16 8.71 -2.52
C TYR A 382 11.15 7.97 -3.85
N ALA A 383 10.27 6.97 -3.96
CA ALA A 383 10.03 6.24 -5.20
C ALA A 383 8.66 6.59 -5.78
N GLU A 384 8.69 7.32 -6.90
CA GLU A 384 7.51 7.55 -7.73
C GLU A 384 7.45 6.50 -8.85
N LEU A 385 6.45 5.61 -8.80
CA LEU A 385 6.35 4.48 -9.71
C LEU A 385 5.51 4.85 -10.96
N PRO A 386 6.10 4.83 -12.17
CA PRO A 386 5.36 5.17 -13.38
C PRO A 386 4.29 4.11 -13.69
N LEU A 387 3.16 4.53 -14.28
CA LEU A 387 2.08 3.64 -14.73
C LEU A 387 1.51 2.76 -13.60
N THR A 388 1.61 3.22 -12.36
CA THR A 388 1.21 2.47 -11.16
C THR A 388 0.05 3.16 -10.48
N GLN A 389 -0.96 2.38 -10.08
CA GLN A 389 -2.19 2.83 -9.44
C GLN A 389 -2.11 2.85 -7.92
N HIS A 390 -3.13 3.42 -7.28
CA HIS A 390 -3.34 3.31 -5.83
C HIS A 390 -3.46 1.84 -5.42
N ALA A 391 -2.93 1.47 -4.25
CA ALA A 391 -3.05 0.12 -3.70
C ALA A 391 -2.29 -0.99 -4.47
N PHE A 392 -1.21 -0.63 -5.16
CA PHE A 392 -0.38 -1.59 -5.91
C PHE A 392 0.29 -2.68 -5.04
N ASP A 393 0.34 -2.49 -3.72
CA ASP A 393 0.98 -3.42 -2.77
C ASP A 393 0.03 -4.51 -2.24
N ILE A 394 -1.28 -4.40 -2.49
CA ILE A 394 -2.28 -5.32 -1.92
C ILE A 394 -2.16 -6.71 -2.55
N PHE A 395 -1.80 -6.73 -3.83
CA PHE A 395 -1.72 -7.95 -4.62
C PHE A 395 -0.29 -8.50 -4.65
N GLY A 396 -0.18 -9.83 -4.73
CA GLY A 396 1.10 -10.51 -4.99
C GLY A 396 1.58 -10.36 -6.44
N SER A 397 1.59 -9.12 -6.95
CA SER A 397 2.08 -8.79 -8.29
C SER A 397 3.61 -8.73 -8.31
N VAL A 398 4.20 -8.75 -9.51
CA VAL A 398 5.64 -8.58 -9.68
C VAL A 398 6.09 -7.21 -9.14
N ARG A 399 5.28 -6.16 -9.33
CA ARG A 399 5.58 -4.82 -8.85
C ARG A 399 5.62 -4.76 -7.33
N ALA A 400 4.61 -5.32 -6.66
CA ALA A 400 4.57 -5.40 -5.20
C ALA A 400 5.79 -6.12 -4.64
N ALA A 401 6.21 -7.21 -5.29
CA ALA A 401 7.43 -7.93 -4.89
C ALA A 401 8.71 -7.09 -5.07
N ARG A 402 8.82 -6.31 -6.15
CA ARG A 402 9.96 -5.38 -6.32
C ARG A 402 9.95 -4.28 -5.26
N ALA A 403 8.78 -3.75 -4.92
CA ALA A 403 8.63 -2.77 -3.86
C ALA A 403 9.05 -3.36 -2.50
N ALA A 404 8.65 -4.59 -2.18
CA ALA A 404 9.06 -5.27 -0.95
C ALA A 404 10.59 -5.42 -0.84
N ILE A 405 11.27 -5.83 -1.92
CA ILE A 405 12.74 -5.91 -1.97
C ILE A 405 13.38 -4.53 -1.78
N ALA A 406 12.83 -3.48 -2.39
CA ALA A 406 13.37 -2.13 -2.22
C ALA A 406 13.23 -1.63 -0.78
N VAL A 407 12.09 -1.94 -0.12
CA VAL A 407 11.88 -1.63 1.30
C VAL A 407 12.85 -2.41 2.18
N GLU A 408 13.08 -3.69 1.91
CA GLU A 408 14.12 -4.47 2.60
C GLU A 408 15.49 -3.79 2.48
N GLN A 409 15.91 -3.39 1.28
CA GLN A 409 17.20 -2.74 1.07
C GLN A 409 17.34 -1.43 1.86
N PHE A 410 16.27 -0.63 1.88
CA PHE A 410 16.21 0.58 2.71
C PHE A 410 16.39 0.22 4.19
N LEU A 411 15.58 -0.71 4.71
CA LEU A 411 15.60 -1.09 6.12
C LEU A 411 16.92 -1.76 6.55
N ALA A 412 17.54 -2.53 5.66
CA ALA A 412 18.87 -3.11 5.86
C ALA A 412 19.94 -2.04 6.05
N GLU A 413 19.92 -0.99 5.23
CA GLU A 413 20.85 0.14 5.35
C GLU A 413 20.64 0.90 6.67
N ILE A 414 19.38 1.17 7.05
CA ILE A 414 19.05 1.86 8.30
C ILE A 414 19.45 1.02 9.51
N TYR A 415 19.14 -0.27 9.50
CA TYR A 415 19.51 -1.21 10.56
C TYR A 415 21.03 -1.26 10.74
N ALA A 416 21.77 -1.42 9.64
CA ALA A 416 23.23 -1.50 9.66
C ALA A 416 23.88 -0.24 10.23
N LYS A 417 23.40 0.95 9.88
CA LYS A 417 23.95 2.23 10.39
C LYS A 417 23.78 2.40 11.89
N ARG A 418 22.74 1.81 12.48
CA ARG A 418 22.47 1.90 13.93
C ARG A 418 23.28 0.91 14.77
N HIS A 419 23.80 -0.15 14.14
CA HIS A 419 24.58 -1.21 14.78
C HIS A 419 26.08 -1.18 14.42
N ARG A 420 26.53 -0.11 13.77
CA ARG A 420 27.95 0.26 13.67
C ARG A 420 28.30 1.15 14.85
#